data_AF-A0A3M7SVI9-F1
#
_entry.id   AF-A0A3M7SVI9-F1
#
_cell.length_a   1.000
_cell.length_b   1.000
_cell.length_c   1.000
_cell.angle_alpha   90.00
_cell.angle_beta   90.00
_cell.angle_gamma   90.00
#
_symmetry.space_group_name_H-M   'P 1'
#
loop_
_entity.id
_entity.type
_entity.pdbx_description
1 polymer ?
#
loop_
_entity_poly.entity_id
_entity_poly.type
_entity_poly.pdbx_seq_one_letter_code
_entity_poly.pdbx_strand_id
1 'polypeptide(L)'
;MFKFNVINLFYLVNFVFGQNENCINPTIQELETKFQQYRFDYLRFEQAMLKAGKLLEFDLKENKSFSNDQSCSSNEKFIYNEDKLCHSRIKIEYQRDRYPNYKLNVQCDCKLCSTMKNGVINPNYECQPVHKRVSILKKDKCANDGYYQWIPTTELLNTGCLCGINRILIPV
;
A
#
# COMPACT_ATOMS: atom_id res chain seq x y z
N MET A 1 -67.22 -1.69 -26.47
CA MET A 1 -66.63 -0.33 -26.54
C MET A 1 -65.88 -0.09 -25.24
N PHE A 2 -64.59 -0.41 -25.17
CA PHE A 2 -63.66 0.14 -24.18
C PHE A 2 -62.31 0.31 -24.87
N LYS A 3 -61.92 1.57 -25.02
CA LYS A 3 -60.73 2.02 -25.74
C LYS A 3 -59.50 1.71 -24.89
N PHE A 4 -58.53 1.01 -25.48
CA PHE A 4 -57.17 0.94 -24.95
C PHE A 4 -56.56 2.36 -25.00
N ASN A 5 -56.38 2.97 -23.83
CA ASN A 5 -55.62 4.22 -23.72
C ASN A 5 -54.13 3.88 -23.68
N VAL A 6 -53.53 3.91 -24.86
CA VAL A 6 -52.10 4.14 -25.07
C VAL A 6 -51.85 5.58 -24.66
N ILE A 7 -51.37 5.84 -23.44
CA ILE A 7 -50.54 7.00 -23.04
C ILE A 7 -50.12 6.71 -21.59
N ASN A 8 -49.00 6.01 -21.44
CA ASN A 8 -47.98 6.31 -20.41
C ASN A 8 -46.67 5.54 -20.64
N LEU A 9 -46.35 5.20 -21.89
CA LEU A 9 -45.04 4.62 -22.22
C LEU A 9 -43.93 5.69 -22.32
N PHE A 10 -44.27 6.98 -22.32
CA PHE A 10 -43.29 8.07 -22.47
C PHE A 10 -42.65 8.55 -21.16
N TYR A 11 -43.17 8.17 -19.99
CA TYR A 11 -42.52 8.46 -18.71
C TYR A 11 -41.51 7.41 -18.26
N LEU A 12 -41.43 6.26 -18.95
CA LEU A 12 -40.39 5.24 -18.69
C LEU A 12 -39.17 5.36 -19.63
N VAL A 13 -39.21 6.26 -20.62
CA VAL A 13 -38.14 6.42 -21.63
C VAL A 13 -37.19 7.59 -21.31
N ASN A 14 -37.47 8.39 -20.27
CA ASN A 14 -36.59 9.48 -19.83
C ASN A 14 -35.82 9.19 -18.52
N PHE A 15 -35.70 7.93 -18.11
CA PHE A 15 -34.73 7.50 -17.09
C PHE A 15 -33.48 6.90 -17.75
N VAL A 16 -32.96 7.59 -18.77
CA VAL A 16 -31.70 7.29 -19.42
C VAL A 16 -30.75 8.44 -19.10
N PHE A 17 -29.58 8.09 -18.56
CA PHE A 17 -28.44 8.95 -18.21
C PHE A 17 -28.44 9.61 -16.83
N GLY A 18 -28.53 8.78 -15.78
CA GLY A 18 -27.89 9.02 -14.48
C GLY A 18 -27.00 7.84 -14.15
N GLN A 19 -25.68 8.03 -14.20
CA GLN A 19 -24.64 6.99 -14.15
C GLN A 19 -24.72 6.10 -12.90
N ASN A 20 -24.91 4.80 -13.13
CA ASN A 20 -24.25 3.73 -12.38
C ASN A 20 -24.31 2.47 -13.25
N GLU A 21 -23.40 2.40 -14.22
CA GLU A 21 -23.12 1.16 -14.93
C GLU A 21 -22.77 0.10 -13.88
N ASN A 22 -23.49 -1.04 -13.92
CA ASN A 22 -23.24 -2.20 -13.08
C ASN A 22 -21.91 -2.84 -13.49
N CYS A 23 -20.81 -2.20 -13.12
CA CYS A 23 -19.48 -2.67 -13.48
C CYS A 23 -19.09 -3.86 -12.63
N ILE A 24 -18.67 -4.93 -13.29
CA ILE A 24 -18.38 -6.21 -12.66
C ILE A 24 -16.88 -6.26 -12.38
N ASN A 25 -16.50 -6.70 -11.17
CA ASN A 25 -15.10 -6.99 -10.90
C ASN A 25 -14.72 -8.31 -11.60
N PRO A 26 -13.52 -8.41 -12.19
CA PRO A 26 -12.98 -9.68 -12.61
C PRO A 26 -12.94 -10.67 -11.45
N THR A 27 -12.93 -11.96 -11.78
CA THR A 27 -12.78 -13.02 -10.78
C THR A 27 -11.43 -12.91 -10.07
N ILE A 28 -11.35 -13.47 -8.85
CA ILE A 28 -10.10 -13.49 -8.09
C ILE A 28 -8.99 -14.21 -8.87
N GLN A 29 -9.32 -15.26 -9.63
CA GLN A 29 -8.36 -16.01 -10.43
C GLN A 29 -7.79 -15.20 -11.60
N GLU A 30 -8.60 -14.38 -12.26
CA GLU A 30 -8.14 -13.47 -13.31
C GLU A 30 -7.22 -12.38 -12.73
N LEU A 31 -7.58 -11.81 -11.58
CA LEU A 31 -6.74 -10.83 -10.89
C LEU A 31 -5.40 -11.44 -10.45
N GLU A 32 -5.42 -12.65 -9.89
CA GLU A 32 -4.20 -13.35 -9.47
C GLU A 32 -3.28 -13.64 -10.66
N THR A 33 -3.84 -14.14 -11.77
CA THR A 33 -3.06 -14.44 -12.98
C THR A 33 -2.39 -13.18 -13.52
N LYS A 34 -3.16 -12.08 -13.66
CA LYS A 34 -2.65 -10.79 -14.11
C LYS A 34 -1.60 -10.22 -13.16
N PHE A 35 -1.80 -10.38 -11.86
CA PHE A 35 -0.88 -9.92 -10.82
C PHE A 35 0.45 -10.69 -10.87
N GLN A 36 0.41 -12.02 -10.96
CA GLN A 36 1.62 -12.84 -11.04
C GLN A 36 2.43 -12.53 -12.30
N GLN A 37 1.76 -12.38 -13.46
CA GLN A 37 2.43 -11.97 -14.69
C GLN A 37 3.17 -10.64 -14.51
N TYR A 38 2.47 -9.62 -14.01
CA TYR A 38 3.08 -8.32 -13.75
C TYR A 38 4.23 -8.39 -12.76
N ARG A 39 4.09 -9.17 -11.68
CA ARG A 39 5.15 -9.39 -10.69
C ARG A 39 6.41 -9.99 -11.31
N PHE A 40 6.28 -10.98 -12.20
CA PHE A 40 7.41 -11.56 -12.92
C PHE A 40 8.08 -10.55 -13.87
N ASP A 41 7.28 -9.79 -14.61
CA ASP A 41 7.80 -8.77 -15.54
C ASP A 41 8.54 -7.66 -14.81
N TYR A 42 7.99 -7.19 -13.68
CA TYR A 42 8.61 -6.18 -12.84
C TYR A 42 9.92 -6.68 -12.21
N LEU A 43 9.98 -7.93 -11.74
CA LEU A 43 11.23 -8.53 -11.24
C LEU A 43 12.32 -8.60 -12.32
N ARG A 44 11.96 -8.96 -13.56
CA ARG A 44 12.90 -8.95 -14.69
C ARG A 44 13.41 -7.55 -14.99
N PHE A 45 12.53 -6.55 -14.93
CA PHE A 45 12.90 -5.14 -15.08
C PHE A 45 13.88 -4.69 -13.99
N GLU A 46 13.61 -4.99 -12.72
CA GLU A 46 14.52 -4.67 -11.61
C GLU A 46 15.91 -5.33 -11.80
N GLN A 47 15.93 -6.60 -12.18
CA GLN A 47 17.19 -7.30 -12.47
C GLN A 47 17.96 -6.67 -13.63
N ALA A 48 17.27 -6.23 -14.69
CA ALA A 48 17.88 -5.55 -15.82
C ALA A 48 18.45 -4.17 -15.42
N MET A 49 17.72 -3.40 -14.61
CA MET A 49 18.17 -2.11 -14.10
C MET A 49 19.40 -2.24 -13.20
N LEU A 50 19.42 -3.25 -12.32
CA LEU A 50 20.58 -3.57 -11.48
C LEU A 50 21.80 -3.93 -12.32
N LYS A 51 21.63 -4.79 -13.35
CA LYS A 51 22.72 -5.13 -14.30
C LYS A 51 23.24 -3.92 -15.06
N ALA A 52 22.36 -2.97 -15.40
CA ALA A 52 22.71 -1.75 -16.11
C ALA A 52 23.34 -0.67 -15.20
N GLY A 53 23.46 -0.91 -13.88
CA GLY A 53 23.98 0.07 -12.93
C GLY A 53 23.10 1.30 -12.73
N LYS A 54 21.85 1.29 -13.21
CA LYS A 54 20.90 2.38 -13.02
C LYS A 54 20.18 2.18 -11.70
N LEU A 55 20.67 2.83 -10.65
CA LEU A 55 19.91 3.02 -9.42
C LEU A 55 18.74 3.97 -9.72
N LEU A 56 17.52 3.52 -9.45
CA LEU A 56 16.35 4.40 -9.47
C LEU A 56 16.54 5.45 -8.35
N GLU A 57 16.80 6.70 -8.71
CA GLU A 57 16.88 7.79 -7.73
C GLU A 57 15.52 7.98 -7.05
N PHE A 58 15.55 8.12 -5.72
CA PHE A 58 14.35 8.16 -4.88
C PHE A 58 14.06 9.59 -4.43
N ASP A 59 12.90 10.11 -4.81
CA ASP A 59 12.36 11.35 -4.25
C ASP A 59 11.62 11.01 -2.95
N LEU A 60 12.35 10.98 -1.84
CA LEU A 60 11.79 10.83 -0.49
C LEU A 60 11.08 12.12 -0.11
N LYS A 61 9.83 12.31 -0.57
CA LYS A 61 8.93 13.28 0.08
C LYS A 61 8.53 12.69 1.43
N GLU A 62 9.31 13.01 2.46
CA GLU A 62 9.03 12.71 3.86
C GLU A 62 7.68 13.31 4.27
N ASN A 63 6.62 12.51 4.24
CA ASN A 63 5.44 12.81 5.04
C ASN A 63 5.80 12.50 6.50
N LYS A 64 6.35 13.50 7.20
CA LYS A 64 6.61 13.46 8.65
C LYS A 64 5.29 13.31 9.40
N SER A 65 4.91 12.07 9.66
CA SER A 65 3.91 11.73 10.67
C SER A 65 4.67 11.14 11.86
N PHE A 66 5.11 11.99 12.77
CA PHE A 66 5.67 11.56 14.04
C PHE A 66 4.55 11.55 15.07
N SER A 67 4.12 10.35 15.46
CA SER A 67 3.36 10.16 16.69
C SER A 67 4.36 10.21 17.84
N ASN A 68 4.36 11.29 18.62
CA ASN A 68 5.04 11.33 19.90
C ASN A 68 4.23 10.48 20.87
N ASP A 69 4.61 9.23 21.10
CA ASP A 69 4.21 8.52 22.30
C ASP A 69 5.34 7.60 22.79
N GLN A 70 5.98 8.08 23.85
CA GLN A 70 6.94 7.35 24.67
C GLN A 70 6.18 6.27 25.45
N SER A 71 5.96 5.12 24.83
CA SER A 71 5.63 3.89 25.54
C SER A 71 6.08 2.69 24.71
N CYS A 72 7.37 2.34 24.79
CA CYS A 72 7.90 1.10 24.20
C CYS A 72 7.45 -0.16 24.99
N SER A 73 6.24 -0.14 25.55
CA SER A 73 5.59 -1.19 26.34
C SER A 73 4.07 -1.04 26.15
N SER A 74 3.43 -1.92 25.38
CA SER A 74 1.97 -1.97 25.32
C SER A 74 1.45 -3.40 25.42
N ASN A 75 0.64 -3.62 26.47
CA ASN A 75 -0.05 -4.87 26.84
C ASN A 75 -1.23 -5.22 25.91
N GLU A 76 -1.11 -5.02 24.61
CA GLU A 76 -2.15 -5.36 23.62
C GLU A 76 -1.66 -6.45 22.66
N LYS A 77 -2.59 -7.31 22.21
CA LYS A 77 -2.32 -8.49 21.35
C LYS A 77 -1.85 -8.10 19.95
N PHE A 78 -0.62 -7.64 19.82
CA PHE A 78 0.10 -7.51 18.57
C PHE A 78 1.15 -8.61 18.45
N ILE A 79 1.48 -9.03 17.21
CA ILE A 79 2.65 -9.89 16.98
C ILE A 79 3.88 -8.98 16.98
N TYR A 80 4.55 -8.89 18.13
CA TYR A 80 5.79 -8.14 18.29
C TYR A 80 6.98 -8.95 17.79
N ASN A 81 7.97 -8.27 17.20
CA ASN A 81 9.32 -8.82 17.06
C ASN A 81 10.14 -8.34 18.25
N GLU A 82 10.20 -9.13 19.31
CA GLU A 82 10.75 -8.73 20.62
C GLU A 82 12.29 -8.63 20.65
N ASP A 83 13.01 -9.23 19.68
CA ASP A 83 14.48 -9.29 19.67
C ASP A 83 15.18 -8.18 18.85
N LYS A 84 14.50 -7.06 18.55
CA LYS A 84 15.04 -6.05 17.62
C LYS A 84 15.43 -4.75 18.32
N LEU A 85 16.53 -4.15 17.86
CA LEU A 85 16.96 -2.77 18.22
C LEU A 85 15.87 -1.72 17.96
N CYS A 86 14.96 -2.02 17.03
CA CYS A 86 13.80 -1.18 16.71
C CYS A 86 12.54 -2.02 16.80
N HIS A 87 11.72 -1.74 17.81
CA HIS A 87 10.41 -2.34 17.94
C HIS A 87 9.50 -1.82 16.83
N SER A 88 8.69 -2.74 16.32
CA SER A 88 7.78 -2.45 15.24
C SER A 88 6.57 -3.35 15.31
N ARG A 89 5.42 -2.82 14.93
CA ARG A 89 4.16 -3.55 14.79
C ARG A 89 3.73 -3.68 13.33
N ILE A 90 3.03 -4.77 13.03
CA ILE A 90 2.46 -5.00 11.69
C ILE A 90 1.01 -4.50 11.70
N LYS A 91 0.69 -3.59 10.77
CA LYS A 91 -0.66 -3.14 10.49
C LYS A 91 -1.16 -3.79 9.20
N ILE A 92 -2.30 -4.45 9.25
CA ILE A 92 -2.97 -5.04 8.09
C ILE A 92 -4.14 -4.15 7.70
N GLU A 93 -4.15 -3.65 6.47
CA GLU A 93 -5.20 -2.78 5.93
C GLU A 93 -5.89 -3.48 4.76
N TYR A 94 -7.22 -3.52 4.76
CA TYR A 94 -7.99 -4.01 3.62
C TYR A 94 -8.37 -2.85 2.70
N GLN A 95 -8.10 -2.99 1.41
CA GLN A 95 -8.37 -1.98 0.38
C GLN A 95 -9.11 -2.63 -0.79
N ARG A 96 -10.31 -2.12 -1.12
CA ARG A 96 -11.19 -2.69 -2.16
C ARG A 96 -10.74 -2.38 -3.58
N ASP A 97 -9.94 -1.33 -3.74
CA ASP A 97 -9.44 -0.79 -5.01
C ASP A 97 -8.00 -1.25 -5.31
N ARG A 98 -7.51 -2.28 -4.60
CA ARG A 98 -6.15 -2.80 -4.71
C ARG A 98 -6.18 -4.32 -4.73
N TYR A 99 -5.32 -4.94 -5.55
CA TYR A 99 -5.06 -6.37 -5.50
C TYR A 99 -3.55 -6.63 -5.31
N PRO A 100 -3.13 -7.49 -4.35
CA PRO A 100 -3.96 -8.17 -3.35
C PRO A 100 -4.76 -7.19 -2.49
N ASN A 101 -5.90 -7.60 -1.92
CA ASN A 101 -6.75 -6.65 -1.19
C ASN A 101 -6.17 -6.27 0.17
N TYR A 102 -5.23 -7.06 0.70
CA TYR A 102 -4.58 -6.82 1.97
C TYR A 102 -3.22 -6.17 1.79
N LYS A 103 -3.03 -5.05 2.48
CA LYS A 103 -1.78 -4.31 2.56
C LYS A 103 -1.18 -4.54 3.94
N LEU A 104 0.07 -5.02 3.95
CA LEU A 104 0.87 -5.22 5.16
C LEU A 104 1.83 -4.04 5.27
N ASN A 105 1.71 -3.26 6.34
CA ASN A 105 2.58 -2.11 6.59
C ASN A 105 3.18 -2.22 7.98
N VAL A 106 4.50 -2.11 8.08
CA VAL A 106 5.19 -2.07 9.37
C VAL A 106 5.15 -0.64 9.90
N GLN A 107 4.97 -0.47 11.21
CA GLN A 107 5.09 0.82 11.89
C GLN A 107 6.17 0.71 12.95
N CYS A 108 7.08 1.68 12.98
CA CYS A 108 8.11 1.76 14.02
C CYS A 108 7.49 2.36 15.27
N ASP A 109 7.61 1.66 16.39
CA ASP A 109 6.95 2.05 17.64
C ASP A 109 7.77 3.10 18.40
N CYS A 110 9.10 2.99 18.30
CA CYS A 110 10.04 3.84 19.02
C CYS A 110 10.82 4.69 18.01
N LYS A 111 11.12 5.96 18.37
CA LYS A 111 12.00 6.82 17.58
C LYS A 111 13.48 6.48 17.78
N LEU A 112 13.86 6.12 19.00
CA LEU A 112 15.23 5.79 19.37
C LEU A 112 15.44 4.29 19.33
N CYS A 113 16.66 3.88 18.98
CA CYS A 113 17.02 2.47 19.05
C CYS A 113 17.13 2.00 20.50
N SER A 114 16.57 0.82 20.79
CA SER A 114 16.82 0.12 22.05
C SER A 114 18.30 -0.31 22.08
N THR A 115 18.97 -0.06 23.20
CA THR A 115 20.41 -0.29 23.28
C THR A 115 20.71 -1.65 23.83
N MET A 116 21.58 -2.38 23.15
CA MET A 116 22.03 -3.69 23.62
C MET A 116 22.71 -3.57 24.99
N LYS A 117 22.23 -4.40 25.92
CA LYS A 117 22.79 -4.81 27.21
C LYS A 117 23.04 -3.80 28.33
N ASN A 118 23.21 -2.49 28.10
CA ASN A 118 23.60 -1.55 29.19
C ASN A 118 22.67 -0.32 29.39
N GLY A 119 21.52 -0.25 28.72
CA GLY A 119 20.51 0.80 28.96
C GLY A 119 20.89 2.22 28.55
N VAL A 120 22.03 2.44 27.91
CA VAL A 120 22.48 3.76 27.47
C VAL A 120 21.98 4.04 26.06
N ILE A 121 20.88 4.80 25.94
CA ILE A 121 20.33 5.27 24.67
C ILE A 121 21.28 6.28 24.02
N ASN A 122 21.91 5.90 22.90
CA ASN A 122 22.71 6.83 22.12
C ASN A 122 21.77 7.68 21.23
N PRO A 123 21.67 9.01 21.46
CA PRO A 123 20.75 9.87 20.74
C PRO A 123 21.09 10.01 19.24
N ASN A 124 22.28 9.58 18.82
CA ASN A 124 22.69 9.63 17.42
C ASN A 124 22.06 8.52 16.57
N TYR A 125 21.36 7.56 17.18
CA TYR A 125 20.75 6.43 16.50
C TYR A 125 19.23 6.46 16.62
N GLU A 126 18.56 6.44 15.48
CA GLU A 126 17.11 6.48 15.38
C GLU A 126 16.58 5.27 14.60
N CYS A 127 15.40 4.82 14.99
CA CYS A 127 14.64 3.83 14.26
C CYS A 127 14.00 4.46 13.04
N GLN A 128 14.39 3.96 11.87
CA GLN A 128 13.94 4.44 10.58
C GLN A 128 13.15 3.36 9.85
N PRO A 129 12.03 3.74 9.19
CA PRO A 129 11.25 2.82 8.38
C PRO A 129 12.03 2.36 7.14
N VAL A 130 11.91 1.07 6.81
CA VAL A 130 12.51 0.46 5.63
C VAL A 130 11.47 0.33 4.55
N HIS A 131 11.57 1.19 3.55
CA HIS A 131 10.61 1.22 2.46
C HIS A 131 11.00 0.25 1.34
N LYS A 132 10.01 -0.46 0.81
CA LYS A 132 10.13 -1.29 -0.38
C LYS A 132 9.01 -0.96 -1.35
N ARG A 133 9.36 -0.85 -2.62
CA ARG A 133 8.38 -0.76 -3.70
C ARG A 133 7.83 -2.16 -3.98
N VAL A 134 6.52 -2.31 -3.99
CA VAL A 134 5.86 -3.58 -4.31
C VAL A 134 4.92 -3.40 -5.49
N SER A 135 4.86 -4.42 -6.33
CA SER A 135 3.88 -4.54 -7.40
C SER A 135 2.48 -4.70 -6.82
N ILE A 136 1.50 -4.01 -7.41
CA ILE A 136 0.06 -4.16 -7.11
C ILE A 136 -0.75 -3.99 -8.40
N LEU A 137 -2.00 -4.43 -8.38
CA LEU A 137 -3.01 -3.96 -9.33
C LEU A 137 -3.90 -2.94 -8.62
N LYS A 138 -4.12 -1.78 -9.24
CA LYS A 138 -5.06 -0.78 -8.76
C LYS A 138 -6.31 -0.78 -9.63
N LYS A 139 -7.46 -0.79 -8.98
CA LYS A 139 -8.76 -0.64 -9.65
C LYS A 139 -8.86 0.76 -10.23
N ASP A 140 -9.19 0.83 -11.51
CA ASP A 140 -9.36 2.07 -12.25
C ASP A 140 -10.83 2.22 -12.70
N LYS A 141 -11.07 2.85 -13.85
CA LYS A 141 -12.41 3.07 -14.38
C LYS A 141 -13.04 1.77 -14.88
N CYS A 142 -14.35 1.83 -15.03
CA CYS A 142 -15.08 0.82 -15.79
C CYS A 142 -14.76 0.94 -17.28
N ALA A 143 -14.49 -0.19 -17.92
CA ALA A 143 -14.34 -0.26 -19.36
C ALA A 143 -15.71 -0.40 -20.03
N ASN A 144 -15.73 -0.10 -21.33
CA ASN A 144 -16.94 -0.17 -22.16
C ASN A 144 -17.51 -1.60 -22.30
N ASP A 145 -16.77 -2.61 -21.84
CA ASP A 145 -17.18 -4.02 -21.79
C ASP A 145 -17.97 -4.35 -20.51
N GLY A 146 -18.16 -3.39 -19.61
CA GLY A 146 -18.88 -3.57 -18.34
C GLY A 146 -18.00 -4.13 -17.20
N TYR A 147 -16.69 -4.26 -17.40
CA TYR A 147 -15.76 -4.72 -16.37
C TYR A 147 -14.90 -3.59 -15.82
N TYR A 148 -14.54 -3.68 -14.54
CA TYR A 148 -13.54 -2.78 -13.98
C TYR A 148 -12.15 -3.06 -14.54
N GLN A 149 -11.45 -2.01 -14.96
CA GLN A 149 -10.06 -2.10 -15.34
C GLN A 149 -9.17 -2.16 -14.10
N TRP A 150 -8.15 -3.02 -14.16
CA TRP A 150 -7.14 -3.17 -13.10
C TRP A 150 -5.76 -2.88 -13.68
N ILE A 151 -5.14 -1.79 -13.25
CA ILE A 151 -3.90 -1.27 -13.83
C ILE A 151 -2.71 -1.75 -12.97
N PRO A 152 -1.68 -2.35 -13.60
CA PRO A 152 -0.42 -2.63 -12.93
C PRO A 152 0.27 -1.35 -12.48
N THR A 153 0.61 -1.28 -11.20
CA THR A 153 1.36 -0.14 -10.66
C THR A 153 2.24 -0.60 -9.51
N THR A 154 2.93 0.34 -8.87
CA THR A 154 3.73 0.06 -7.69
C THR A 154 3.36 1.00 -6.56
N GLU A 155 3.46 0.49 -5.34
CA GLU A 155 3.29 1.28 -4.13
C GLU A 155 4.51 1.14 -3.23
N LEU A 156 4.73 2.15 -2.39
CA LEU A 156 5.78 2.11 -1.37
C LEU A 156 5.19 1.56 -0.07
N LEU A 157 5.75 0.47 0.43
CA LEU A 157 5.39 -0.13 1.71
C LEU A 157 6.52 0.00 2.71
N ASN A 158 6.19 0.29 3.96
CA ASN A 158 7.12 0.09 5.05
C ASN A 158 7.15 -1.40 5.40
N THR A 159 8.32 -2.02 5.29
CA THR A 159 8.53 -3.46 5.43
C THR A 159 9.30 -3.84 6.70
N GLY A 160 9.82 -2.85 7.42
CA GLY A 160 10.61 -3.08 8.61
C GLY A 160 11.05 -1.78 9.27
N CYS A 161 11.69 -1.90 10.40
CA CYS A 161 12.35 -0.78 11.07
C CYS A 161 13.80 -1.17 11.29
N LEU A 162 14.72 -0.26 10.96
CA LEU A 162 16.14 -0.43 11.19
C LEU A 162 16.66 0.68 12.10
N CYS A 163 17.72 0.37 12.84
CA CYS A 163 18.45 1.37 13.59
C CYS A 163 19.50 2.01 12.68
N GLY A 164 19.42 3.32 12.47
CA GLY A 164 20.31 4.09 11.60
C GLY A 164 20.83 5.35 12.26
N ILE A 165 21.93 5.91 11.73
CA ILE A 165 22.49 7.17 12.21
C ILE A 165 21.57 8.32 11.79
N ASN A 166 21.23 9.21 12.72
CA ASN A 166 20.53 10.44 12.38
C ASN A 166 21.46 11.38 11.59
N ARG A 167 21.22 11.50 10.28
CA ARG A 167 22.02 12.32 9.36
C ARG A 167 21.94 13.83 9.66
N ILE A 168 21.00 14.29 10.50
CA ILE A 168 20.91 15.69 10.91
C ILE A 168 22.14 16.11 11.75
N LEU A 169 22.84 15.15 12.38
CA LEU A 169 23.98 15.41 13.26
C LEU A 169 25.35 15.16 12.62
N ILE A 170 25.41 14.87 11.31
CA ILE A 170 26.68 14.78 10.58
C ILE A 170 26.95 16.16 9.97
N PRO A 171 27.87 16.98 10.52
CA PRO A 171 28.29 18.19 9.84
C PRO A 171 28.93 17.82 8.51
N VAL A 172 28.45 18.44 7.43
CA VAL A 172 29.08 18.41 6.09
C VAL A 172 30.24 19.38 6.08
#